data_AF-A0A950WD38-F1
#
_entry.id   AF-A0A950WD38-F1
#
_cell.length_a   1.000
_cell.length_b   1.000
_cell.length_c   1.000
_cell.angle_alpha   90.00
_cell.angle_beta   90.00
_cell.angle_gamma   90.00
#
_symmetry.space_group_name_H-M   'P 1'
#
loop_
_entity.id
_entity.type
_entity.pdbx_description
1 polymer ?
#
loop_
_entity_poly.entity_id
_entity_poly.type
_entity_poly.pdbx_seq_one_letter_code
_entity_poly.pdbx_strand_id
1 'polypeptide(L)'
;MTVTLTDTGLSIGEREVPVYSGTVHYWRLERSLWSTILDQVQSLGFEMIETYIPWSIHEVAPGHYDWGQDDERKDIEAFMRMCEERGLWLIVRPGPLINAELTDFGFPHWVLQDPRVQARTAVDSPHLDAAWGLHPPRPFPVPSYASETFYQAVGGWFDAICPLLVRHLAPRGCIVSVQSDNETCYLFHDQAYATDYSEDSLKLYRAFLKERYDSL
;
A
#
# COMPACT_ATOMS: atom_id res chain seq x y z
N MET A 1 1.39 -25.93 -7.62
CA MET A 1 2.71 -25.46 -7.13
C MET A 1 2.40 -24.21 -6.31
N THR A 2 2.76 -24.19 -5.04
CA THR A 2 2.22 -23.25 -4.02
C THR A 2 3.41 -22.53 -3.37
N VAL A 3 3.28 -21.24 -3.08
CA VAL A 3 4.27 -20.52 -2.26
C VAL A 3 3.97 -20.82 -0.80
N THR A 4 4.95 -21.31 -0.05
CA THR A 4 4.78 -21.65 1.38
C THR A 4 5.88 -21.02 2.20
N LEU A 5 5.54 -20.44 3.35
CA LEU A 5 6.52 -19.95 4.31
C LEU A 5 7.18 -21.14 5.03
N THR A 6 8.49 -21.09 5.20
CA THR A 6 9.29 -22.08 5.91
C THR A 6 10.13 -21.41 7.00
N ASP A 7 10.90 -22.20 7.75
CA ASP A 7 11.85 -21.68 8.74
C ASP A 7 13.03 -20.90 8.12
N THR A 8 13.28 -21.08 6.81
CA THR A 8 14.44 -20.49 6.11
C THR A 8 14.07 -19.46 5.05
N GLY A 9 12.78 -19.32 4.72
CA GLY A 9 12.31 -18.37 3.72
C GLY A 9 10.99 -18.79 3.08
N LEU A 10 10.96 -18.78 1.74
CA LEU A 10 9.80 -19.20 0.95
C LEU A 10 10.17 -20.44 0.14
N SER A 11 9.37 -21.49 0.30
CA SER A 11 9.33 -22.60 -0.64
C SER A 11 8.49 -22.18 -1.85
N ILE A 12 9.15 -21.97 -2.99
CA ILE A 12 8.53 -21.59 -4.26
C ILE A 12 8.70 -22.75 -5.23
N GLY A 13 7.71 -23.63 -5.24
CA GLY A 13 7.77 -24.85 -6.01
C GLY A 13 8.75 -25.87 -5.43
N GLU A 14 9.83 -26.17 -6.13
CA GLU A 14 10.89 -27.07 -5.63
C GLU A 14 12.10 -26.31 -5.05
N ARG A 15 12.11 -24.98 -5.15
CA ARG A 15 13.20 -24.13 -4.68
C ARG A 15 12.87 -23.54 -3.32
N GLU A 16 13.87 -23.55 -2.44
CA GLU A 16 13.87 -22.82 -1.19
C GLU A 16 14.57 -21.47 -1.41
N VAL A 17 13.89 -20.36 -1.16
CA VAL A 17 14.39 -19.01 -1.43
C VAL A 17 14.39 -18.19 -0.14
N PRO A 18 15.54 -17.69 0.34
CA PRO A 18 15.57 -16.83 1.51
C PRO A 18 14.83 -15.51 1.22
N VAL A 19 14.14 -14.97 2.23
CA VAL A 19 13.52 -13.64 2.12
C VAL A 19 14.60 -12.58 2.33
N TYR A 20 15.42 -12.39 1.29
CA TYR A 20 16.42 -11.35 1.19
C TYR A 20 16.11 -10.51 -0.05
N SER A 21 15.61 -9.29 0.18
CA SER A 21 15.11 -8.44 -0.90
C SER A 21 15.70 -7.03 -0.86
N GLY A 22 15.74 -6.41 -2.03
CA GLY A 22 16.03 -4.98 -2.19
C GLY A 22 14.81 -4.24 -2.73
N THR A 23 14.69 -2.95 -2.41
CA THR A 23 13.53 -2.14 -2.81
C THR A 23 13.79 -1.40 -4.12
N VAL A 24 12.88 -1.55 -5.10
CA VAL A 24 12.93 -0.82 -6.38
C VAL A 24 11.55 -0.22 -6.67
N HIS A 25 11.42 1.10 -6.56
CA HIS A 25 10.18 1.81 -6.87
C HIS A 25 10.15 2.25 -8.33
N TYR A 26 9.58 1.42 -9.20
CA TYR A 26 9.52 1.64 -10.65
C TYR A 26 8.92 3.01 -11.04
N TRP A 27 7.89 3.45 -10.32
CA TRP A 27 7.19 4.74 -10.52
C TRP A 27 8.02 5.98 -10.14
N ARG A 28 9.18 5.80 -9.51
CA ARG A 28 10.16 6.88 -9.22
C ARG A 28 11.29 6.94 -10.25
N LEU A 29 11.32 6.01 -11.19
CA LEU A 29 12.41 5.82 -12.12
C LEU A 29 11.89 6.05 -13.53
N GLU A 30 12.72 6.65 -14.38
CA GLU A 30 12.47 6.67 -15.81
C GLU A 30 12.41 5.24 -16.33
N ARG A 31 11.40 4.91 -17.15
CA ARG A 31 11.15 3.54 -17.63
C ARG A 31 12.36 2.96 -18.36
N SER A 32 13.08 3.80 -19.10
CA SER A 32 14.31 3.42 -19.81
C SER A 32 15.42 2.89 -18.89
N LEU A 33 15.40 3.22 -17.60
CA LEU A 33 16.40 2.78 -16.63
C LEU A 33 16.04 1.45 -15.94
N TRP A 34 14.79 0.98 -16.04
CA TRP A 34 14.34 -0.21 -15.32
C TRP A 34 15.19 -1.44 -15.64
N SER A 35 15.48 -1.68 -16.93
CA SER A 35 16.30 -2.82 -17.34
C SER A 35 17.67 -2.80 -16.66
N THR A 36 18.38 -1.69 -16.76
CA THR A 36 19.72 -1.53 -16.18
C THR A 36 19.71 -1.69 -14.66
N ILE A 37 18.70 -1.14 -13.99
CA ILE A 37 18.59 -1.23 -12.53
C ILE A 37 18.30 -2.67 -12.10
N LEU A 38 17.36 -3.37 -12.76
CA LEU A 38 17.07 -4.77 -12.44
C LEU A 38 18.28 -5.68 -12.68
N ASP A 39 19.03 -5.47 -13.76
CA ASP A 39 20.25 -6.22 -14.05
C ASP A 39 21.33 -5.97 -12.97
N GLN A 40 21.46 -4.72 -12.49
CA GLN A 40 22.36 -4.39 -11.39
C GLN A 40 21.94 -5.03 -10.06
N VAL A 41 20.64 -5.01 -9.74
CA VAL A 41 20.11 -5.65 -8.53
C VAL A 41 20.41 -7.16 -8.54
N GLN A 42 20.23 -7.84 -9.67
CA GLN A 42 20.65 -9.24 -9.81
C GLN A 42 22.15 -9.42 -9.65
N SER A 43 22.97 -8.52 -10.20
CA SER A 43 24.44 -8.59 -10.07
C SER A 43 24.93 -8.44 -8.62
N LEU A 44 24.14 -7.77 -7.76
CA LEU A 44 24.38 -7.65 -6.32
C LEU A 44 24.00 -8.92 -5.54
N GLY A 45 23.39 -9.92 -6.21
CA GLY A 45 22.99 -11.20 -5.62
C GLY A 45 21.56 -11.24 -5.11
N PHE A 46 20.73 -10.23 -5.40
CA PHE A 46 19.31 -10.28 -5.05
C PHE A 46 18.54 -11.14 -6.05
N GLU A 47 17.82 -12.15 -5.53
CA GLU A 47 16.83 -12.91 -6.28
C GLU A 47 15.39 -12.40 -6.06
N MET A 48 15.20 -11.47 -5.12
CA MET A 48 13.91 -10.92 -4.75
C MET A 48 13.99 -9.40 -4.63
N ILE A 49 12.94 -8.73 -5.06
CA ILE A 49 12.77 -7.29 -4.86
C ILE A 49 11.40 -6.97 -4.30
N GLU A 50 11.27 -5.79 -3.70
CA GLU A 50 9.99 -5.25 -3.27
C GLU A 50 9.65 -3.92 -3.95
N THR A 51 8.37 -3.66 -4.14
CA THR A 51 7.88 -2.38 -4.69
C THR A 51 6.53 -1.97 -4.12
N TYR A 52 6.39 -0.68 -3.79
CA TYR A 52 5.09 -0.07 -3.55
C TYR A 52 4.34 0.17 -4.84
N ILE A 53 3.01 0.09 -4.78
CA ILE A 53 2.11 0.49 -5.87
C ILE A 53 1.18 1.57 -5.29
N PRO A 54 1.56 2.87 -5.38
CA PRO A 54 0.86 3.94 -4.71
C PRO A 54 -0.49 4.21 -5.36
N TRP A 55 -1.55 4.21 -4.57
CA TRP A 55 -2.90 4.50 -5.05
C TRP A 55 -2.97 5.89 -5.75
N SER A 56 -2.39 6.92 -5.14
CA SER A 56 -2.38 8.29 -5.68
C SER A 56 -1.60 8.47 -6.99
N ILE A 57 -0.68 7.57 -7.30
CA ILE A 57 0.08 7.62 -8.56
C ILE A 57 -0.75 7.04 -9.70
N HIS A 58 -1.48 5.95 -9.44
CA HIS A 58 -2.26 5.26 -10.46
C HIS A 58 -3.67 5.83 -10.64
N GLU A 59 -4.39 6.17 -9.58
CA GLU A 59 -5.72 6.80 -9.69
C GLU A 59 -5.59 8.33 -9.70
N VAL A 60 -5.30 8.87 -10.89
CA VAL A 60 -5.02 10.30 -11.10
C VAL A 60 -6.25 11.19 -10.87
N ALA A 61 -7.44 10.63 -11.02
CA ALA A 61 -8.73 11.24 -10.68
C ALA A 61 -9.74 10.11 -10.37
N PRO A 62 -10.87 10.39 -9.67
CA PRO A 62 -11.84 9.35 -9.32
C PRO A 62 -12.26 8.50 -10.52
N GLY A 63 -12.03 7.19 -10.44
CA GLY A 63 -12.29 6.18 -11.47
C GLY A 63 -11.37 6.23 -12.69
N HIS A 64 -10.38 7.12 -12.73
CA HIS A 64 -9.45 7.29 -13.85
C HIS A 64 -8.07 6.78 -13.45
N TYR A 65 -7.71 5.63 -14.02
CA TYR A 65 -6.45 4.95 -13.75
C TYR A 65 -5.47 5.12 -14.89
N ASP A 66 -4.23 5.46 -14.55
CA ASP A 66 -3.08 5.43 -15.45
C ASP A 66 -2.17 4.25 -15.07
N TRP A 67 -2.18 3.24 -15.92
CA TRP A 67 -1.36 2.03 -15.86
C TRP A 67 -0.24 2.08 -16.90
N GLY A 68 0.24 3.27 -17.26
CA GLY A 68 1.27 3.44 -18.27
C GLY A 68 0.77 3.98 -19.60
N GLN A 69 -0.53 4.30 -19.73
CA GLN A 69 -1.09 4.85 -20.97
C GLN A 69 -0.70 6.32 -21.16
N ASP A 70 -0.64 7.08 -20.07
CA ASP A 70 -0.29 8.51 -20.10
C ASP A 70 1.15 8.76 -19.61
N ASP A 71 1.57 8.07 -18.54
CA ASP A 71 2.94 8.11 -18.02
C ASP A 71 3.53 6.70 -17.96
N GLU A 72 4.45 6.40 -18.86
CA GLU A 72 5.06 5.07 -19.01
C GLU A 72 5.72 4.54 -17.73
N ARG A 73 6.08 5.42 -16.78
CA ARG A 73 6.66 5.03 -15.49
C ARG A 73 5.64 4.35 -14.57
N LYS A 74 4.35 4.40 -14.91
CA LYS A 74 3.25 3.76 -14.18
C LYS A 74 2.85 2.40 -14.77
N ASP A 75 3.57 1.92 -15.77
CA ASP A 75 3.34 0.61 -16.38
C ASP A 75 3.81 -0.55 -15.48
N ILE A 76 3.00 -0.85 -14.47
CA ILE A 76 3.25 -1.92 -13.50
C ILE A 76 3.23 -3.30 -14.17
N GLU A 77 2.40 -3.49 -15.20
CA GLU A 77 2.34 -4.77 -15.92
C GLU A 77 3.65 -5.04 -16.65
N ALA A 78 4.21 -4.03 -17.35
CA ALA A 78 5.52 -4.17 -17.97
C ALA A 78 6.64 -4.37 -16.93
N PHE A 79 6.60 -3.64 -15.81
CA PHE A 79 7.59 -3.83 -14.75
C PHE A 79 7.58 -5.27 -14.19
N MET A 80 6.41 -5.82 -13.89
CA MET A 80 6.28 -7.21 -13.42
C MET A 80 6.75 -8.23 -14.47
N ARG A 81 6.43 -8.02 -15.75
CA ARG A 81 6.93 -8.87 -16.84
C ARG A 81 8.46 -8.84 -16.93
N MET A 82 9.08 -7.67 -16.78
CA MET A 82 10.54 -7.55 -16.78
C MET A 82 11.20 -8.28 -15.60
N CYS A 83 10.53 -8.33 -14.45
CA CYS A 83 10.97 -9.15 -13.31
C CYS A 83 10.83 -10.64 -13.59
N GLU A 84 9.71 -11.08 -14.18
CA GLU A 84 9.50 -12.47 -14.59
C GLU A 84 10.54 -12.96 -15.60
N GLU A 85 10.83 -12.16 -16.63
CA GLU A 85 11.85 -12.45 -17.65
C GLU A 85 13.24 -12.64 -17.06
N ARG A 86 13.51 -11.99 -15.92
CA ARG A 86 14.78 -12.07 -15.18
C ARG A 86 14.78 -13.16 -14.12
N GLY A 87 13.64 -13.78 -13.83
CA GLY A 87 13.50 -14.71 -12.70
C GLY A 87 13.63 -14.05 -11.33
N LEU A 88 13.37 -12.74 -11.23
CA LEU A 88 13.30 -12.02 -9.97
C LEU A 88 11.94 -12.26 -9.31
N TRP A 89 11.95 -12.65 -8.03
CA TRP A 89 10.73 -12.71 -7.23
C TRP A 89 10.32 -11.32 -6.74
N LEU A 90 9.01 -11.09 -6.64
CA LEU A 90 8.45 -9.79 -6.31
C LEU A 90 7.59 -9.86 -5.05
N ILE A 91 7.85 -8.94 -4.12
CA ILE A 91 6.94 -8.57 -3.04
C ILE A 91 6.26 -7.27 -3.47
N VAL A 92 4.94 -7.29 -3.61
CA VAL A 92 4.17 -6.08 -3.96
C VAL A 92 3.49 -5.50 -2.73
N ARG A 93 3.47 -4.18 -2.65
CA ARG A 93 2.96 -3.43 -1.50
C ARG A 93 1.94 -2.38 -2.01
N PRO A 94 0.69 -2.79 -2.34
CA PRO A 94 -0.30 -1.93 -2.98
C PRO A 94 -0.99 -0.91 -2.07
N GLY A 95 -0.62 -0.82 -0.80
CA GLY A 95 -1.20 0.14 0.13
C GLY A 95 -2.50 -0.36 0.78
N PRO A 96 -3.49 0.52 1.07
CA PRO A 96 -3.66 1.85 0.49
C PRO A 96 -2.69 2.90 1.05
N LEU A 97 -2.26 2.75 2.31
CA LEU A 97 -1.16 3.53 2.88
C LEU A 97 0.17 2.88 2.48
N ILE A 98 1.08 3.65 1.89
CA ILE A 98 2.43 3.17 1.57
C ILE A 98 3.56 3.98 2.22
N ASN A 99 3.24 5.17 2.76
CA ASN A 99 4.23 6.14 3.18
C ASN A 99 5.22 6.46 2.04
N ALA A 100 6.45 5.93 2.13
CA ALA A 100 7.55 6.15 1.19
C ALA A 100 7.98 7.62 1.06
N GLU A 101 7.70 8.48 2.04
CA GLU A 101 7.90 9.93 1.93
C GLU A 101 7.17 10.51 0.71
N LEU A 102 6.05 9.89 0.32
CA LEU A 102 5.17 10.38 -0.74
C LEU A 102 4.13 11.34 -0.14
N THR A 103 3.77 12.38 -0.90
CA THR A 103 2.67 13.28 -0.53
C THR A 103 1.41 12.49 -0.22
N ASP A 104 0.72 12.89 0.85
CA ASP A 104 -0.48 12.24 1.36
C ASP A 104 -0.29 10.73 1.62
N PHE A 105 0.94 10.26 1.84
CA PHE A 105 1.31 8.88 2.16
C PHE A 105 0.87 7.83 1.11
N GLY A 106 0.59 8.31 -0.11
CA GLY A 106 0.11 7.50 -1.22
C GLY A 106 -1.41 7.46 -1.38
N PHE A 107 -2.18 8.13 -0.52
CA PHE A 107 -3.62 8.30 -0.73
C PHE A 107 -3.91 9.36 -1.79
N PRO A 108 -4.92 9.18 -2.66
CA PRO A 108 -5.35 10.25 -3.54
C PRO A 108 -5.92 11.41 -2.72
N HIS A 109 -5.48 12.63 -3.03
CA HIS A 109 -5.87 13.83 -2.29
C HIS A 109 -7.39 13.99 -2.17
N TRP A 110 -8.12 13.70 -3.24
CA TRP A 110 -9.58 13.81 -3.30
C TRP A 110 -10.31 12.83 -2.35
N VAL A 111 -9.69 11.69 -1.99
CA VAL A 111 -10.22 10.77 -0.98
C VAL A 111 -10.13 11.41 0.40
N LEU A 112 -8.95 11.96 0.73
CA LEU A 112 -8.69 12.56 2.05
C LEU A 112 -9.50 13.85 2.28
N GLN A 113 -9.85 14.57 1.21
CA GLN A 113 -10.69 15.77 1.31
C GLN A 113 -12.18 15.46 1.56
N ASP A 114 -12.63 14.22 1.45
CA ASP A 114 -14.01 13.85 1.80
C ASP A 114 -14.19 13.88 3.33
N PRO A 115 -15.02 14.77 3.91
CA PRO A 115 -15.21 14.85 5.36
C PRO A 115 -15.69 13.54 6.00
N ARG A 116 -16.35 12.65 5.24
CA ARG A 116 -16.84 11.35 5.73
C ARG A 116 -15.73 10.33 5.94
N VAL A 117 -14.56 10.56 5.31
CA VAL A 117 -13.37 9.72 5.45
C VAL A 117 -12.52 10.17 6.64
N GLN A 118 -12.67 11.41 7.13
CA GLN A 118 -11.72 12.01 8.07
C GLN A 118 -11.93 11.52 9.50
N ALA A 119 -10.84 11.08 10.13
CA ALA A 119 -10.79 10.83 11.56
C ALA A 119 -11.03 12.13 12.35
N ARG A 120 -11.55 11.99 13.57
CA ARG A 120 -11.90 13.13 14.44
C ARG A 120 -11.12 13.10 15.73
N THR A 121 -10.82 14.29 16.24
CA THR A 121 -10.28 14.52 17.58
C THR A 121 -11.38 14.49 18.65
N ALA A 122 -11.00 14.43 19.93
CA ALA A 122 -11.94 14.44 21.06
C ALA A 122 -12.85 15.70 21.16
N VAL A 123 -12.47 16.79 20.48
CA VAL A 123 -13.25 18.05 20.43
C VAL A 123 -14.00 18.23 19.11
N ASP A 124 -14.19 17.13 18.37
CA ASP A 124 -14.94 17.08 17.10
C ASP A 124 -14.38 17.99 15.99
N SER A 125 -13.05 18.10 15.93
CA SER A 125 -12.34 18.69 14.78
C SER A 125 -11.67 17.59 13.95
N PRO A 126 -11.49 17.76 12.62
CA PRO A 126 -10.71 16.82 11.81
C PRO A 126 -9.32 16.60 12.39
N HIS A 127 -8.90 15.35 12.50
CA HIS A 127 -7.53 15.01 12.88
C HIS A 127 -6.63 15.29 11.68
N LEU A 128 -5.65 16.16 11.85
CA LEU A 128 -4.71 16.52 10.79
C LEU A 128 -3.34 15.91 11.07
N ASP A 129 -2.75 15.29 10.06
CA ASP A 129 -1.36 14.90 10.07
C ASP A 129 -0.48 16.03 9.55
N ALA A 130 0.67 16.25 10.18
CA ALA A 130 1.67 17.23 9.78
C ALA A 130 3.05 16.60 9.55
N ALA A 131 3.10 15.32 9.17
CA ALA A 131 4.31 14.55 8.89
C ALA A 131 5.42 14.78 9.94
N TRP A 132 5.10 14.43 11.20
CA TRP A 132 6.03 14.53 12.34
C TRP A 132 6.57 15.94 12.65
N GLY A 133 5.91 16.99 12.13
CA GLY A 133 6.32 18.38 12.34
C GLY A 133 7.63 18.78 11.63
N LEU A 134 8.21 17.88 10.83
CA LEU A 134 9.48 18.09 10.12
C LEU A 134 9.31 18.53 8.66
N HIS A 135 8.12 18.38 8.08
CA HIS A 135 7.88 18.67 6.67
C HIS A 135 6.59 19.48 6.41
N PRO A 136 6.69 20.81 6.25
CA PRO A 136 5.65 21.62 5.60
C PRO A 136 5.73 21.44 4.06
N PRO A 137 4.60 21.61 3.35
CA PRO A 137 3.86 22.86 3.51
C PRO A 137 2.44 22.73 4.05
N ARG A 138 1.82 21.54 4.04
CA ARG A 138 0.38 21.45 4.32
C ARG A 138 0.00 20.20 5.10
N PRO A 139 -0.63 20.36 6.28
CA PRO A 139 -1.22 19.22 6.95
C PRO A 139 -2.40 18.68 6.14
N PHE A 140 -2.62 17.38 6.20
CA PHE A 140 -3.73 16.71 5.53
C PHE A 140 -4.61 15.95 6.54
N PRO A 141 -5.90 15.74 6.26
CA PRO A 141 -6.76 14.97 7.15
C PRO A 141 -6.34 13.51 7.23
N VAL A 142 -6.18 12.99 8.44
CA VAL A 142 -5.97 11.55 8.69
C VAL A 142 -7.28 10.82 8.34
N PRO A 143 -7.26 9.77 7.50
CA PRO A 143 -8.44 8.97 7.25
C PRO A 143 -8.77 8.11 8.47
N SER A 144 -10.05 7.99 8.78
CA SER A 144 -10.59 7.02 9.72
C SER A 144 -10.64 5.65 9.04
N TYR A 145 -9.87 4.70 9.56
CA TYR A 145 -9.97 3.29 9.14
C TYR A 145 -11.30 2.64 9.56
N ALA A 146 -12.08 3.28 10.43
CA ALA A 146 -13.44 2.87 10.78
C ALA A 146 -14.49 3.36 9.79
N SER A 147 -14.18 4.36 8.96
CA SER A 147 -15.12 4.95 8.01
C SER A 147 -15.53 3.95 6.93
N GLU A 148 -16.84 3.72 6.81
CA GLU A 148 -17.40 2.91 5.72
C GLU A 148 -17.13 3.54 4.35
N THR A 149 -17.10 4.89 4.27
CA THR A 149 -16.79 5.60 3.02
C THR A 149 -15.33 5.35 2.62
N PHE A 150 -14.41 5.35 3.58
CA PHE A 150 -13.01 5.05 3.31
C PHE A 150 -12.81 3.59 2.91
N TYR A 151 -13.47 2.65 3.61
CA TYR A 151 -13.46 1.24 3.27
C TYR A 151 -13.91 0.98 1.82
N GLN A 152 -15.00 1.62 1.38
CA GLN A 152 -15.49 1.51 0.00
C GLN A 152 -14.51 2.08 -1.03
N ALA A 153 -13.89 3.22 -0.74
CA ALA A 153 -12.90 3.82 -1.62
C ALA A 153 -11.65 2.93 -1.78
N VAL A 154 -11.14 2.38 -0.67
CA VAL A 154 -10.05 1.41 -0.67
C VAL A 154 -10.45 0.13 -1.41
N GLY A 155 -11.70 -0.33 -1.26
CA GLY A 155 -12.25 -1.46 -2.01
C GLY A 155 -12.17 -1.22 -3.52
N GLY A 156 -12.58 -0.03 -3.98
CA GLY A 156 -12.47 0.37 -5.40
C GLY A 156 -11.03 0.37 -5.91
N TRP A 157 -10.07 0.82 -5.10
CA TRP A 157 -8.65 0.72 -5.43
C TRP A 157 -8.21 -0.73 -5.64
N PHE A 158 -8.52 -1.62 -4.69
CA PHE A 158 -8.16 -3.03 -4.79
C PHE A 158 -8.88 -3.75 -5.93
N ASP A 159 -10.12 -3.40 -6.25
CA ASP A 159 -10.85 -3.91 -7.41
C ASP A 159 -10.14 -3.54 -8.74
N ALA A 160 -9.43 -2.42 -8.78
CA ALA A 160 -8.68 -1.97 -9.95
C ALA A 160 -7.28 -2.63 -10.06
N ILE A 161 -6.52 -2.70 -8.97
CA ILE A 161 -5.13 -3.22 -9.00
C ILE A 161 -5.07 -4.75 -8.93
N CYS A 162 -5.94 -5.42 -8.17
CA CYS A 162 -5.89 -6.87 -7.99
C CYS A 162 -5.95 -7.65 -9.32
N PRO A 163 -6.83 -7.31 -10.29
CA PRO A 163 -6.86 -7.99 -11.59
C PRO A 163 -5.54 -7.96 -12.38
N LEU A 164 -4.70 -6.95 -12.14
CA LEU A 164 -3.36 -6.88 -12.71
C LEU A 164 -2.42 -7.82 -11.94
N LEU A 165 -2.40 -7.73 -10.61
CA LEU A 165 -1.50 -8.53 -9.75
C LEU A 165 -1.77 -10.04 -9.88
N VAL A 166 -3.03 -10.47 -9.94
CA VAL A 166 -3.39 -11.91 -10.00
C VAL A 166 -2.79 -12.64 -11.22
N ARG A 167 -2.51 -11.91 -12.30
CA ARG A 167 -1.89 -12.47 -13.52
C ARG A 167 -0.43 -12.87 -13.29
N HIS A 168 0.22 -12.21 -12.34
CA HIS A 168 1.64 -12.35 -12.03
C HIS A 168 1.90 -13.09 -10.72
N LEU A 169 0.89 -13.69 -10.10
CA LEU A 169 1.09 -14.51 -8.90
C LEU A 169 1.90 -15.77 -9.23
N ALA A 170 2.90 -16.04 -8.39
CA ALA A 170 3.58 -17.32 -8.36
C ALA A 170 2.54 -18.45 -8.16
N PRO A 171 2.75 -19.64 -8.77
CA PRO A 171 3.98 -20.10 -9.42
C PRO A 171 4.11 -19.71 -10.91
N ARG A 172 3.07 -19.10 -11.51
CA ARG A 172 3.07 -18.78 -12.95
C ARG A 172 3.69 -17.42 -13.28
N GLY A 173 3.65 -16.50 -12.32
CA GLY A 173 4.38 -15.24 -12.38
C GLY A 173 5.38 -15.09 -11.23
N CYS A 174 5.84 -13.87 -10.99
CA CYS A 174 6.89 -13.57 -10.02
C CYS A 174 6.43 -13.11 -8.64
N ILE A 175 5.15 -12.78 -8.43
CA ILE A 175 4.68 -12.24 -7.15
C ILE A 175 4.55 -13.38 -6.14
N VAL A 176 5.34 -13.29 -5.06
CA VAL A 176 5.40 -14.32 -4.01
C VAL A 176 4.79 -13.87 -2.69
N SER A 177 4.60 -12.55 -2.52
CA SER A 177 3.97 -11.97 -1.34
C SER A 177 3.30 -10.64 -1.69
N VAL A 178 2.21 -10.34 -0.98
CA VAL A 178 1.48 -9.09 -1.06
C VAL A 178 1.38 -8.52 0.35
N GLN A 179 1.91 -7.33 0.57
CA GLN A 179 1.75 -6.63 1.84
C GLN A 179 0.45 -5.82 1.83
N SER A 180 -0.38 -6.01 2.85
CA SER A 180 -1.51 -5.14 3.12
C SER A 180 -1.07 -3.91 3.89
N ASP A 181 -1.38 -2.71 3.37
CA ASP A 181 -1.10 -1.41 4.00
C ASP A 181 0.41 -1.20 4.31
N ASN A 182 0.74 -0.23 5.16
CA ASN A 182 2.11 0.01 5.61
C ASN A 182 2.12 0.58 7.04
N GLU A 183 2.87 -0.04 7.95
CA GLU A 183 3.08 0.49 9.31
C GLU A 183 1.77 0.97 9.97
N THR A 184 0.72 0.17 9.91
CA THR A 184 -0.63 0.59 10.27
C THR A 184 -0.72 1.00 11.74
N CYS A 185 -0.69 2.31 12.00
CA CYS A 185 -0.75 2.89 13.34
C CYS A 185 -1.46 4.26 13.32
N TYR A 186 -2.55 4.39 12.55
CA TYR A 186 -3.27 5.67 12.36
C TYR A 186 -2.34 6.80 11.90
N LEU A 187 -1.47 6.55 10.90
CA LEU A 187 -0.43 7.50 10.48
C LEU A 187 0.43 7.97 11.68
N PHE A 188 0.75 7.03 12.59
CA PHE A 188 1.53 7.25 13.82
C PHE A 188 0.85 8.12 14.89
N HIS A 189 -0.49 8.18 14.87
CA HIS A 189 -1.32 8.84 15.88
C HIS A 189 -1.97 7.83 16.84
N ASP A 190 -1.25 6.80 17.27
CA ASP A 190 -1.73 5.73 18.15
C ASP A 190 -1.74 6.10 19.65
N GLN A 191 -1.44 7.36 19.98
CA GLN A 191 -1.47 7.85 21.35
C GLN A 191 -2.89 7.89 21.90
N ALA A 192 -3.01 7.61 23.21
CA ALA A 192 -4.29 7.73 23.91
C ALA A 192 -4.88 9.14 23.73
N TYR A 193 -6.17 9.19 23.42
CA TYR A 193 -6.93 10.42 23.19
C TYR A 193 -6.54 11.24 21.95
N ALA A 194 -5.64 10.74 21.09
CA ALA A 194 -5.29 11.42 19.85
C ALA A 194 -6.38 11.27 18.79
N THR A 195 -6.74 10.03 18.48
CA THR A 195 -7.70 9.63 17.43
C THR A 195 -8.22 8.22 17.78
N ASP A 196 -9.34 7.72 17.26
CA ASP A 196 -10.29 8.34 16.33
C ASP A 196 -11.66 8.46 17.00
N TYR A 197 -12.19 9.68 17.06
CA TYR A 197 -13.50 10.02 17.63
C TYR A 197 -14.58 10.20 16.57
N SER A 198 -14.34 9.75 15.33
CA SER A 198 -15.36 9.72 14.28
C SER A 198 -16.59 8.92 14.71
N GLU A 199 -17.75 9.24 14.12
CA GLU A 199 -19.00 8.56 14.46
C GLU A 199 -18.90 7.03 14.27
N ASP A 200 -18.23 6.59 13.20
CA ASP A 200 -18.08 5.17 12.90
C ASP A 200 -17.09 4.48 13.85
N SER A 201 -15.99 5.15 14.22
CA SER A 201 -15.07 4.64 15.26
C SER A 201 -15.78 4.48 16.62
N LEU A 202 -16.59 5.47 17.02
CA LEU A 202 -17.36 5.40 18.26
C LEU A 202 -18.40 4.26 18.23
N LYS A 203 -19.03 3.99 17.07
CA LYS A 203 -19.91 2.83 16.89
C LYS A 203 -19.14 1.52 17.05
N LEU A 204 -17.98 1.38 16.39
CA LEU A 204 -17.13 0.19 16.51
C LEU A 204 -16.67 -0.04 17.94
N TYR A 205 -16.25 1.02 18.64
CA TYR A 205 -15.83 0.91 20.04
C TYR A 205 -16.97 0.45 20.96
N ARG A 206 -18.19 0.99 20.79
CA ARG A 206 -19.36 0.53 21.57
C ARG A 206 -19.72 -0.92 21.26
N ALA A 207 -19.61 -1.35 20.01
CA ALA A 207 -19.82 -2.74 19.62
C ALA A 207 -18.79 -3.66 20.27
N PHE A 208 -17.50 -3.28 20.23
CA PHE A 208 -16.41 -3.98 20.91
C PHE A 208 -16.66 -4.11 22.42
N LEU A 209 -17.06 -3.02 23.09
CA LEU A 209 -17.37 -3.05 24.52
C LEU A 209 -18.51 -4.02 24.83
N LYS A 210 -19.59 -3.99 24.04
CA LYS A 210 -20.72 -4.90 24.21
C LYS A 210 -20.33 -6.37 24.01
N GLU A 211 -19.51 -6.66 23.00
CA GLU A 211 -19.00 -8.01 22.73
C GLU A 211 -18.09 -8.50 23.87
N ARG A 212 -17.26 -7.62 24.42
CA ARG A 212 -16.26 -7.99 25.41
C ARG A 212 -16.79 -8.10 26.83
N TYR A 213 -17.81 -7.32 27.19
CA TYR A 213 -18.24 -7.15 28.57
C TYR A 213 -19.73 -7.46 28.83
N ASP A 214 -20.48 -7.93 27.82
CA ASP A 214 -21.90 -8.33 27.86
C ASP A 214 -22.92 -7.24 28.27
N SER A 215 -22.46 -6.14 28.89
CA SER A 215 -23.26 -4.97 29.28
C SER A 215 -22.41 -3.70 29.20
N LEU A 216 -23.03 -2.59 28.80
CA LEU A 216 -22.44 -1.24 28.78
C LEU A 216 -22.73 -0.52 30.09
#